data_AF-A0A6N9HQ17-F1
#
_entry.id   AF-A0A6N9HQ17-F1
#
_cell.length_a   1.000
_cell.length_b   1.000
_cell.length_c   1.000
_cell.angle_alpha   90.00
_cell.angle_beta   90.00
_cell.angle_gamma   90.00
#
_symmetry.space_group_name_H-M   'P 1'
#
loop_
_entity.id
_entity.type
_entity.pdbx_description
1 polymer ?
#
loop_
_entity_poly.entity_id
_entity_poly.type
_entity_poly.pdbx_seq_one_letter_code
_entity_poly.pdbx_strand_id
1 'polypeptide(L)'
;MSKAISVSKELAIELALVALKEDGVSVIDGPINATYMDRRLGIGKQDCGWVVSAQYTIEGWWEKGHAIIYVSDPDAEVQIRPSL
;
A
#
# COMPACT_ATOMS: atom_id res chain seq x y z
N MET A 1 -9.68 24.62 -4.45
CA MET A 1 -8.72 24.10 -5.45
C MET A 1 -8.62 22.60 -5.21
N SER A 2 -8.88 21.75 -6.21
CA SER A 2 -8.62 20.32 -6.08
C SER A 2 -7.10 20.13 -5.94
N LYS A 3 -6.67 19.55 -4.84
CA LYS A 3 -5.26 19.21 -4.61
C LYS A 3 -4.82 18.25 -5.72
N ALA A 4 -3.78 18.59 -6.46
CA ALA A 4 -3.27 17.71 -7.51
C ALA A 4 -2.65 16.47 -6.86
N ILE A 5 -3.10 15.29 -7.27
CA ILE A 5 -2.52 14.01 -6.85
C ILE A 5 -1.24 13.81 -7.65
N SER A 6 -0.09 13.64 -6.98
CA SER A 6 1.21 13.50 -7.65
C SER A 6 1.60 12.03 -7.88
N VAL A 7 1.29 11.15 -6.93
CA VAL A 7 1.45 9.70 -7.04
C VAL A 7 0.19 9.12 -7.68
N SER A 8 0.30 8.51 -8.86
CA SER A 8 -0.85 7.84 -9.49
C SER A 8 -1.26 6.58 -8.74
N LYS A 9 -2.47 6.09 -9.01
CA LYS A 9 -2.97 4.84 -8.42
C LYS A 9 -2.06 3.65 -8.78
N GLU A 10 -1.63 3.60 -10.04
CA GLU A 10 -0.78 2.55 -10.60
C GLU A 10 0.59 2.56 -9.92
N LEU A 11 1.19 3.74 -9.77
CA LEU A 11 2.47 3.89 -9.07
C LEU A 11 2.35 3.50 -7.59
N ALA A 12 1.27 3.88 -6.91
CA ALA A 12 1.06 3.48 -5.53
C ALA A 12 0.95 1.95 -5.37
N ILE A 13 0.27 1.28 -6.30
CA ILE A 13 0.20 -0.19 -6.32
C ILE A 13 1.58 -0.81 -6.56
N GLU A 14 2.36 -0.27 -7.50
CA GLU A 14 3.72 -0.74 -7.79
C GLU A 14 4.64 -0.60 -6.56
N LEU A 15 4.63 0.56 -5.91
CA LEU A 15 5.38 0.82 -4.68
C LEU A 15 4.97 -0.13 -3.54
N ALA A 16 3.68 -0.38 -3.38
CA ALA A 16 3.19 -1.31 -2.37
C ALA A 16 3.62 -2.76 -2.64
N LEU A 17 3.61 -3.19 -3.91
CA LEU A 17 4.08 -4.51 -4.31
C LEU A 17 5.59 -4.71 -4.07
N VAL A 18 6.39 -3.68 -4.37
CA VAL A 18 7.83 -3.70 -4.10
C VAL A 18 8.08 -3.84 -2.61
N ALA A 19 7.41 -3.03 -1.78
CA ALA A 19 7.55 -3.11 -0.33
C ALA A 19 7.15 -4.48 0.23
N LEU A 20 6.03 -5.06 -0.24
CA LEU A 20 5.62 -6.41 0.17
C LEU A 20 6.65 -7.47 -0.17
N LYS A 21 7.24 -7.39 -1.38
CA LYS A 21 8.30 -8.29 -1.80
C LYS A 21 9.55 -8.17 -0.93
N GLU A 22 9.94 -6.95 -0.56
CA GLU A 22 11.05 -6.69 0.36
C GLU A 22 10.77 -7.21 1.78
N ASP A 23 9.49 -7.23 2.21
CA ASP A 23 9.02 -7.81 3.47
C ASP A 23 8.85 -9.34 3.41
N GLY A 24 9.23 -9.98 2.30
CA GLY A 24 9.20 -11.43 2.12
C GLY A 24 7.87 -11.99 1.61
N VAL A 25 6.92 -11.13 1.22
CA VAL A 25 5.66 -11.54 0.60
C VAL A 25 5.84 -11.67 -0.91
N SER A 26 5.89 -12.91 -1.41
CA SER A 26 6.13 -13.21 -2.83
C SER A 26 4.88 -13.58 -3.64
N VAL A 27 3.79 -13.98 -2.98
CA VAL A 27 2.56 -14.47 -3.62
C VAL A 27 1.38 -13.60 -3.24
N ILE A 28 0.83 -12.88 -4.21
CA ILE A 28 -0.40 -12.10 -4.04
C ILE A 28 -1.60 -12.92 -4.50
N ASP A 29 -2.56 -13.09 -3.61
CA ASP A 29 -3.79 -13.83 -3.88
C ASP A 29 -4.92 -12.85 -4.19
N GLY A 30 -5.21 -12.67 -5.48
CA GLY A 30 -6.39 -11.92 -5.91
C GLY A 30 -6.14 -10.42 -6.14
N PRO A 31 -7.22 -9.61 -6.12
CA PRO A 31 -7.16 -8.23 -6.58
C PRO A 31 -6.46 -7.33 -5.56
N ILE A 32 -5.61 -6.44 -6.07
CA ILE A 32 -5.02 -5.35 -5.29
C ILE A 32 -5.95 -4.14 -5.42
N ASN A 33 -6.39 -3.62 -4.28
CA ASN A 33 -7.21 -2.42 -4.23
C ASN A 33 -6.36 -1.25 -3.75
N ALA A 34 -6.61 -0.07 -4.31
CA ALA A 34 -6.00 1.18 -3.88
C ALA A 34 -7.07 2.27 -3.77
N THR A 35 -7.12 2.93 -2.63
CA THR A 35 -8.06 4.02 -2.32
C THR A 35 -7.28 5.24 -1.88
N TYR A 36 -7.57 6.39 -2.48
CA TYR A 36 -6.93 7.65 -2.11
C TYR A 36 -7.57 8.23 -0.84
N MET A 37 -6.74 8.61 0.11
CA MET A 37 -7.08 9.34 1.33
C MET A 37 -6.50 10.75 1.24
N ASP A 38 -7.39 11.75 1.32
CA ASP A 38 -7.03 13.16 1.24
C ASP A 38 -6.48 13.75 2.56
N ARG A 39 -6.55 12.98 3.65
CA ARG A 39 -6.03 13.28 5.00
C ARG A 39 -5.92 12.02 5.84
N ARG A 40 -5.24 12.10 7.00
CA ARG A 40 -5.14 11.04 8.01
C ARG A 40 -4.53 9.74 7.51
N LEU A 41 -3.59 9.82 6.57
CA LEU A 41 -2.83 8.63 6.15
C LEU A 41 -1.84 8.17 7.23
N GLY A 42 -1.32 9.11 8.02
CA GLY A 42 -0.36 8.85 9.09
C GLY A 42 1.09 8.70 8.62
N ILE A 43 1.38 8.98 7.35
CA ILE A 43 2.74 9.02 6.75
C ILE A 43 2.85 10.15 5.73
N GLY A 44 4.08 10.55 5.39
CA GLY A 44 4.37 11.67 4.50
C GLY A 44 4.06 13.04 5.10
N LYS A 45 4.58 14.10 4.48
CA LYS A 45 4.48 15.48 5.00
C LYS A 45 3.08 16.05 4.94
N GLN A 46 2.29 15.60 3.97
CA GLN A 46 0.96 16.13 3.72
C GLN A 46 -0.16 15.28 4.33
N ASP A 47 0.19 14.18 5.01
CA ASP A 47 -0.74 13.28 5.67
C ASP A 47 -1.86 12.76 4.75
N CYS A 48 -1.55 12.62 3.45
CA CYS A 48 -2.46 12.14 2.40
C CYS A 48 -1.73 11.17 1.47
N GLY A 49 -2.49 10.40 0.68
CA GLY A 49 -1.93 9.45 -0.28
C GLY A 49 -2.83 8.23 -0.45
N TRP A 50 -2.26 7.09 -0.78
CA TRP A 50 -2.99 5.87 -1.10
C TRP A 50 -2.94 4.87 0.04
N VAL A 51 -4.08 4.23 0.30
CA VAL A 51 -4.15 2.98 1.05
C VAL A 51 -4.31 1.86 0.05
N VAL A 52 -3.32 0.98 0.00
CA VAL A 52 -3.28 -0.22 -0.84
C VAL A 52 -3.55 -1.43 0.04
N SER A 53 -4.45 -2.31 -0.39
CA SER A 53 -4.76 -3.56 0.33
C SER A 53 -4.55 -4.75 -0.60
N ALA A 54 -3.88 -5.78 -0.11
CA ALA A 54 -3.61 -7.01 -0.85
C ALA A 54 -3.73 -8.24 0.04
N GLN A 55 -4.43 -9.27 -0.45
CA GLN A 55 -4.36 -10.61 0.15
C GLN A 55 -3.14 -11.33 -0.41
N TYR A 56 -2.49 -12.14 0.43
CA TYR A 56 -1.29 -12.86 0.05
C TYR A 56 -1.21 -14.20 0.77
N THR A 57 -0.42 -15.12 0.23
CA THR A 57 -0.03 -16.35 0.94
C THR A 57 1.47 -16.32 1.16
N ILE A 58 1.90 -16.69 2.35
CA ILE A 58 3.33 -16.88 2.64
C ILE A 58 3.70 -18.30 2.21
N GLU A 59 4.74 -18.43 1.39
CA GLU A 59 5.21 -19.75 0.96
C GLU A 59 5.55 -20.62 2.17
N GLY A 60 4.99 -21.83 2.22
CA GLY A 60 5.12 -22.75 3.36
C GLY A 60 4.09 -22.57 4.47
N TRP A 61 3.17 -21.61 4.35
CA TRP A 61 2.06 -21.39 5.27
C TRP A 61 0.72 -21.64 4.57
N TRP A 62 -0.22 -22.25 5.28
CA TRP A 62 -1.56 -22.55 4.75
C TRP A 62 -2.54 -21.38 4.93
N GLU A 63 -2.16 -20.37 5.70
CA GLU A 63 -2.99 -19.23 6.04
C GLU A 63 -2.78 -18.08 5.06
N LYS A 64 -3.90 -17.42 4.70
CA LYS A 64 -3.87 -16.20 3.91
C LYS A 64 -3.58 -15.01 4.82
N GLY A 65 -2.57 -14.24 4.45
CA GLY A 65 -2.29 -12.93 5.00
C GLY A 65 -3.09 -11.82 4.30
N HIS A 66 -3.23 -10.70 4.99
CA HIS A 66 -3.75 -9.46 4.43
C HIS A 66 -2.77 -8.35 4.77
N ALA A 67 -2.38 -7.56 3.79
CA ALA A 67 -1.54 -6.40 4.00
C ALA A 67 -2.32 -5.13 3.74
N ILE A 68 -2.11 -4.15 4.61
CA ILE A 68 -2.50 -2.76 4.39
C ILE A 68 -1.22 -1.96 4.25
N ILE A 69 -1.04 -1.29 3.12
CA ILE A 69 0.15 -0.52 2.79
C ILE A 69 -0.28 0.92 2.56
N TYR A 70 0.38 1.84 3.25
CA TYR A 70 0.20 3.27 3.02
C TYR A 70 1.30 3.77 2.09
N VAL A 71 0.92 4.56 1.09
CA VAL A 71 1.84 5.23 0.17
C VAL A 71 1.52 6.72 0.18
N SER A 72 2.44 7.55 0.66
CA SER A 72 2.20 8.98 0.79
C SER A 72 2.22 9.72 -0.55
N ASP A 73 1.39 10.76 -0.66
CA ASP A 73 1.41 11.72 -1.74
C ASP A 73 1.77 13.11 -1.18
N PRO A 74 2.74 13.85 -1.75
CA PRO A 74 3.55 13.51 -2.93
C PRO A 74 4.87 12.79 -2.61
N ASP A 75 5.17 12.53 -1.34
CA ASP A 75 6.52 12.12 -0.93
C ASP A 75 6.87 10.67 -1.34
N ALA A 76 5.89 9.86 -1.76
CA ALA A 76 6.05 8.45 -2.16
C ALA A 76 6.68 7.55 -1.07
N GLU A 77 6.68 7.98 0.19
CA GLU A 77 7.03 7.15 1.34
C GLU A 77 6.05 5.98 1.46
N VAL A 78 6.56 4.79 1.76
CA VAL A 78 5.77 3.56 1.88
C VAL A 78 5.86 3.02 3.31
N GLN A 79 4.72 2.59 3.85
CA GLN A 79 4.67 1.91 5.15
C GLN A 79 3.72 0.71 5.09
N ILE A 80 4.23 -0.47 5.38
CA ILE A 80 3.40 -1.67 5.61
C ILE A 80 2.86 -1.60 7.05
N ARG A 81 1.55 -1.71 7.19
CA ARG A 81 0.87 -1.84 8.48
C ARG A 81 0.49 -3.30 8.68
N PRO A 82 0.88 -3.94 9.80
CA PRO A 82 0.39 -5.27 10.12
C PRO A 82 -1.13 -5.21 10.25
N SER A 83 -1.85 -6.10 9.56
CA SER A 83 -3.26 -6.34 9.86
C SER A 83 -3.33 -7.16 11.14
N LEU A 84 -3.82 -6.55 12.23
CA LEU A 84 -4.20 -7.27 13.45
C LEU A 84 -5.34 -8.24 13.19
#